data_AF-A0A8J3QV71-F1
#
_entry.id   AF-A0A8J3QV71-F1
#
_cell.length_a   1.000
_cell.length_b   1.000
_cell.length_c   1.000
_cell.angle_alpha   90.00
_cell.angle_beta   90.00
_cell.angle_gamma   90.00
#
_symmetry.space_group_name_H-M   'P 1'
#
loop_
_entity.id
_entity.type
_entity.pdbx_description
1 polymer ?
#
loop_
_entity_poly.entity_id
_entity_poly.type
_entity_poly.pdbx_seq_one_letter_code
_entity_poly.pdbx_strand_id
1 'polypeptide(L)'
;MVDWVPFRRPDTYVVVAMVRAVAETADPGEYGDGVEVVIEVPRRGWLASIFGDHEPDQARIVVTRPGGEARYPFSIQLVTDDGAKAAVKLPSTRGWVRSNCAGRAFLMQKGEPDQAPDWFGLVRGAIDALTTLRPDAGDDGWKVRVDRAIDRGDQ
;
A
#
# COMPACT_ATOMS: atom_id res chain seq x y z
N MET A 1 -14.19 14.78 -4.80
CA MET A 1 -14.14 13.61 -5.70
C MET A 1 -12.86 12.88 -5.35
N VAL A 2 -12.90 11.57 -5.12
CA VAL A 2 -11.68 10.82 -4.81
C VAL A 2 -11.01 10.49 -6.14
N ASP A 3 -9.95 11.21 -6.48
CA ASP A 3 -9.32 11.11 -7.79
C ASP A 3 -8.34 9.94 -7.82
N TRP A 4 -8.79 8.85 -8.44
CA TRP A 4 -7.96 7.70 -8.75
C TRP A 4 -7.13 7.98 -10.01
N VAL A 5 -5.82 7.76 -9.91
CA VAL A 5 -4.89 7.86 -11.02
C VAL A 5 -4.61 6.46 -11.58
N PRO A 6 -4.97 6.17 -12.85
CA PRO A 6 -4.65 4.90 -13.46
C PRO A 6 -3.15 4.77 -13.74
N PHE A 7 -2.62 3.55 -13.65
CA PHE A 7 -1.25 3.25 -14.08
C PHE A 7 -1.17 1.81 -14.61
N ARG A 8 -0.05 1.46 -15.27
CA ARG A 8 0.22 0.08 -15.68
C ARG A 8 1.20 -0.54 -14.70
N ARG A 9 1.01 -1.81 -14.34
CA ARG A 9 1.88 -2.52 -13.38
C ARG A 9 3.39 -2.37 -13.63
N PRO A 10 3.92 -2.48 -14.87
CA PRO A 10 5.34 -2.27 -15.12
C PRO A 10 5.78 -0.78 -15.09
N ASP A 11 4.85 0.16 -15.15
CA ASP A 11 5.10 1.60 -15.17
C ASP A 11 4.62 2.24 -13.85
N THR A 12 5.50 2.21 -12.85
CA THR A 12 5.19 2.65 -11.48
C THR A 12 5.65 4.07 -11.18
N TYR A 13 6.17 4.80 -12.18
CA TYR A 13 6.76 6.13 -11.98
C TYR A 13 5.79 7.12 -11.35
N VAL A 14 4.52 7.09 -11.77
CA VAL A 14 3.47 7.96 -11.21
C VAL A 14 3.20 7.66 -9.73
N VAL A 15 3.19 6.38 -9.35
CA VAL A 15 2.97 5.95 -7.96
C VAL A 15 4.14 6.39 -7.08
N VAL A 16 5.38 6.20 -7.56
CA VAL A 16 6.60 6.64 -6.87
C VAL A 16 6.60 8.16 -6.67
N ALA A 17 6.22 8.92 -7.71
CA ALA A 17 6.11 10.36 -7.61
C ALA A 17 5.07 10.79 -6.56
N MET A 18 3.92 10.11 -6.49
CA MET A 18 2.89 10.38 -5.49
C MET A 18 3.36 10.08 -4.06
N VAL A 19 3.98 8.92 -3.82
CA VAL A 19 4.55 8.56 -2.52
C VAL A 19 5.57 9.60 -2.07
N ARG A 20 6.49 9.97 -2.97
CA ARG A 20 7.51 10.97 -2.70
C ARG A 20 6.89 12.33 -2.36
N ALA A 21 5.94 12.80 -3.16
CA ALA A 21 5.28 14.09 -2.94
C ALA A 21 4.59 14.14 -1.57
N VAL A 22 3.86 13.08 -1.20
CA VAL A 22 3.23 12.98 0.14
C VAL A 22 4.29 13.01 1.24
N ALA A 23 5.39 12.27 1.08
CA ALA A 23 6.45 12.23 2.08
C ALA A 23 7.13 13.59 2.28
N GLU A 24 7.40 14.32 1.20
CA GLU A 24 8.04 15.64 1.23
C GLU A 24 7.15 16.70 1.88
N THR A 25 5.82 16.57 1.77
CA THR A 25 4.89 17.51 2.41
C THR A 25 4.75 17.35 3.92
N ALA A 26 5.18 16.21 4.49
CA ALA A 26 4.93 15.86 5.89
C ALA A 26 3.46 16.08 6.32
N ASP A 27 2.53 15.81 5.40
CA ASP A 27 1.10 16.04 5.57
C ASP A 27 0.55 15.17 6.71
N PRO A 28 -0.05 15.78 7.76
CA PRO A 28 -0.64 15.04 8.87
C PRO A 28 -1.96 14.35 8.48
N GLY A 29 -2.52 14.61 7.29
CA GLY A 29 -3.85 14.15 6.91
C GLY A 29 -4.97 14.98 7.55
N GLU A 30 -6.20 14.64 7.20
CA GLU A 30 -7.41 15.37 7.63
C GLU A 30 -7.63 15.30 9.14
N TYR A 31 -7.36 14.13 9.74
CA TYR A 31 -7.57 13.86 11.16
C TYR A 31 -6.27 13.81 11.97
N GLY A 32 -5.10 14.04 11.36
CA GLY A 32 -3.81 13.98 12.04
C GLY A 32 -3.19 12.59 12.16
N ASP A 33 -3.88 11.54 11.70
CA ASP A 33 -3.39 10.16 11.72
C ASP A 33 -2.49 9.80 10.53
N GLY A 34 -2.21 10.77 9.67
CA GLY A 34 -1.31 10.65 8.54
C GLY A 34 -2.00 10.42 7.20
N VAL A 35 -1.18 10.14 6.20
CA VAL A 35 -1.58 9.99 4.81
C VAL A 35 -1.11 8.65 4.26
N GLU A 36 -1.99 8.01 3.50
CA GLU A 36 -1.72 6.74 2.84
C GLU A 36 -1.74 6.91 1.32
N VAL A 37 -0.78 6.29 0.63
CA VAL A 37 -0.90 6.08 -0.82
C VAL A 37 -1.49 4.70 -1.04
N VAL A 38 -2.71 4.67 -1.58
CA VAL A 38 -3.49 3.44 -1.77
C VAL A 38 -3.35 2.97 -3.20
N ILE A 39 -2.77 1.80 -3.38
CA ILE A 39 -2.69 1.09 -4.66
C ILE A 39 -3.78 0.02 -4.66
N GLU A 40 -4.60 -0.01 -5.70
CA GLU A 40 -5.69 -0.98 -5.87
C GLU A 40 -5.41 -1.91 -7.04
N VAL A 41 -5.58 -3.22 -6.80
CA VAL A 41 -5.49 -4.27 -7.83
C VAL A 41 -6.70 -4.17 -8.77
N PRO A 42 -6.51 -4.44 -10.07
CA PRO A 42 -7.64 -4.59 -11.00
C PRO A 42 -8.71 -5.54 -10.46
N ARG A 43 -9.97 -5.17 -10.67
CA ARG A 43 -11.10 -6.05 -10.37
C ARG A 43 -10.96 -7.36 -11.13
N ARG A 44 -11.37 -8.48 -10.50
CA ARG A 44 -11.49 -9.75 -11.20
C ARG A 44 -12.43 -9.57 -12.39
N GLY A 45 -12.12 -10.23 -13.51
CA GLY A 45 -12.95 -10.14 -14.72
C GLY A 45 -14.41 -10.53 -14.45
N TRP A 46 -15.32 -10.13 -15.36
CA TRP A 46 -16.78 -10.34 -15.32
C TRP A 46 -17.20 -11.59 -14.53
N LEU A 47 -16.63 -12.76 -14.84
CA LEU A 47 -17.09 -14.05 -14.31
C LEU A 47 -16.96 -14.17 -12.79
N ALA A 48 -16.01 -13.46 -12.17
CA ALA A 48 -15.84 -13.44 -10.72
C ALA A 48 -16.72 -12.37 -10.03
N SER A 49 -17.16 -11.35 -10.76
CA SER A 49 -18.07 -10.30 -10.26
C SER A 49 -19.49 -10.82 -10.00
N ILE A 50 -19.88 -11.95 -10.61
CA ILE A 50 -21.21 -12.56 -10.44
C ILE A 50 -21.38 -13.19 -9.05
N PHE A 51 -20.26 -13.49 -8.35
CA PHE A 51 -20.28 -14.17 -7.05
C PHE A 51 -20.05 -13.25 -5.85
N GLY A 52 -20.08 -11.93 -6.03
CA GLY A 52 -20.17 -10.97 -4.92
C GLY A 52 -19.39 -9.67 -5.13
N ASP A 53 -19.87 -8.62 -4.43
CA ASP A 53 -19.25 -7.30 -4.23
C ASP A 53 -17.95 -7.42 -3.40
N HIS A 54 -16.96 -8.13 -3.94
CA HIS A 54 -15.66 -8.17 -3.31
C HIS A 54 -14.96 -6.82 -3.55
N GLU A 55 -14.62 -6.11 -2.46
CA GLU A 55 -13.78 -4.93 -2.54
C GLU A 55 -12.42 -5.31 -3.12
N PRO A 56 -11.87 -4.54 -4.07
CA PRO A 56 -10.60 -4.92 -4.68
C PRO A 56 -9.46 -4.88 -3.66
N ASP A 57 -8.55 -5.85 -3.76
CA ASP A 57 -7.36 -5.92 -2.90
C ASP A 57 -6.53 -4.64 -3.02
N GLN A 58 -6.04 -4.14 -1.88
CA GLN A 58 -5.28 -2.90 -1.80
C GLN A 58 -3.98 -3.07 -1.02
N ALA A 59 -2.98 -2.30 -1.42
CA ALA A 59 -1.79 -2.04 -0.64
C ALA A 59 -1.77 -0.55 -0.28
N ARG A 60 -1.73 -0.26 1.02
CA ARG A 60 -1.75 1.10 1.56
C ARG A 60 -0.37 1.41 2.12
N ILE A 61 0.36 2.26 1.41
CA ILE A 61 1.68 2.72 1.82
C ILE A 61 1.47 3.84 2.84
N VAL A 62 1.82 3.59 4.09
CA VAL A 62 1.76 4.59 5.17
C VAL A 62 2.98 5.48 5.07
N VAL A 63 2.76 6.76 4.80
CA VAL A 63 3.84 7.72 4.54
C VAL A 63 4.17 8.58 5.76
N THR A 64 3.17 8.88 6.60
CA THR A 64 3.34 9.67 7.83
C THR A 64 2.83 8.92 9.06
N ARG A 65 3.57 9.02 10.17
CA ARG A 65 3.18 8.51 11.49
C ARG A 65 2.73 9.67 12.40
N PRO A 66 2.02 9.38 13.52
CA PRO A 66 1.63 10.40 14.50
C PRO A 66 2.83 11.25 14.95
N GLY A 67 2.63 12.58 15.03
CA GLY A 67 3.64 13.54 15.49
C GLY A 67 4.48 14.22 14.39
N GLY A 68 4.21 13.95 13.10
CA GLY A 68 4.89 14.63 11.98
C GLY A 68 6.35 14.20 11.75
N GLU A 69 6.86 13.24 12.52
CA GLU A 69 8.18 12.67 12.31
C GLU A 69 8.13 11.56 11.25
N ALA A 70 8.62 11.86 10.04
CA ALA A 70 8.99 10.82 9.09
C ALA A 70 10.29 10.16 9.56
N ARG A 71 10.19 9.17 10.45
CA ARG A 71 11.31 8.30 10.81
C ARG A 71 10.87 6.85 10.70
N TYR A 72 11.58 6.13 9.82
CA TYR A 72 11.47 4.72 9.46
C TYR A 72 10.84 3.78 10.51
N PRO A 73 10.23 2.64 10.08
CA PRO A 73 10.10 2.16 8.69
C PRO A 73 8.75 2.46 8.03
N PHE A 74 8.79 2.74 6.71
CA PHE A 74 7.61 2.77 5.85
C PHE A 74 6.93 1.40 5.87
N SER A 75 5.65 1.39 6.20
CA SER A 75 4.83 0.18 6.28
C SER A 75 3.80 0.17 5.17
N ILE A 76 3.62 -0.99 4.56
CA ILE A 76 2.55 -1.30 3.63
C ILE A 76 1.52 -2.12 4.40
N GLN A 77 0.31 -1.59 4.56
CA GLN A 77 -0.82 -2.38 5.02
C GLN A 77 -1.47 -3.07 3.81
N LEU A 78 -1.69 -4.38 3.91
CA LEU A 78 -2.42 -5.14 2.90
C LEU A 78 -3.88 -5.28 3.35
N VAL A 79 -4.80 -4.83 2.50
CA VAL A 79 -6.24 -4.94 2.70
C VAL A 79 -6.75 -5.90 1.64
N THR A 80 -6.98 -7.13 2.06
CA THR A 80 -7.37 -8.26 1.21
C THR A 80 -8.34 -9.16 1.96
N ASP A 81 -9.08 -10.03 1.27
CA ASP A 81 -9.95 -11.05 1.90
C ASP A 81 -9.21 -11.95 2.91
N ASP A 82 -7.91 -12.14 2.72
CA ASP A 82 -7.11 -12.98 3.62
C ASP A 82 -6.83 -12.33 4.99
N GLY A 83 -7.08 -11.02 5.14
CA GLY A 83 -6.71 -10.25 6.33
C GLY A 83 -5.24 -10.50 6.74
N ALA A 84 -5.01 -10.78 8.03
CA ALA A 84 -3.68 -11.13 8.55
C ALA A 84 -3.03 -12.35 7.87
N LYS A 85 -3.79 -13.28 7.27
CA LYS A 85 -3.18 -14.43 6.59
C LYS A 85 -2.39 -14.02 5.35
N ALA A 86 -2.65 -12.85 4.77
CA ALA A 86 -1.93 -12.34 3.62
C ALA A 86 -0.40 -12.29 3.87
N ALA A 87 0.06 -11.86 5.05
CA ALA A 87 1.50 -11.78 5.30
C ALA A 87 2.18 -13.16 5.33
N VAL A 88 1.46 -14.22 5.71
CA VAL A 88 1.99 -15.60 5.71
C VAL A 88 2.14 -16.11 4.28
N LYS A 89 1.24 -15.72 3.38
CA LYS A 89 1.26 -16.10 1.96
C LYS A 89 2.37 -15.44 1.15
N LEU A 90 2.87 -14.29 1.62
CA LEU A 90 3.99 -13.62 0.94
C LEU A 90 5.31 -14.39 1.09
N PRO A 91 6.19 -14.39 0.07
CA PRO A 91 7.52 -14.96 0.22
C PRO A 91 8.38 -14.14 1.19
N SER A 92 9.36 -14.79 1.80
CA SER A 92 10.41 -14.08 2.54
C SER A 92 11.33 -13.37 1.55
N THR A 93 11.41 -12.04 1.65
CA THR A 93 12.23 -11.21 0.74
C THR A 93 13.30 -10.48 1.55
N ARG A 94 14.55 -10.50 1.08
CA ARG A 94 15.65 -9.77 1.72
C ARG A 94 15.32 -8.28 1.76
N GLY A 95 15.60 -7.61 2.88
CA GLY A 95 15.27 -6.20 3.06
C GLY A 95 13.83 -5.93 3.48
N TRP A 96 13.02 -6.97 3.73
CA TRP A 96 11.63 -6.82 4.15
C TRP A 96 11.31 -7.61 5.42
N VAL A 97 10.36 -7.10 6.20
CA VAL A 97 9.73 -7.79 7.34
C VAL A 97 8.24 -7.90 7.07
N ARG A 98 7.67 -9.05 7.42
CA ARG A 98 6.24 -9.32 7.36
C ARG A 98 5.72 -9.38 8.79
N SER A 99 4.56 -8.79 9.04
CA SER A 99 3.94 -8.80 10.37
C SER A 99 2.42 -8.95 10.27
N ASN A 100 1.85 -9.56 11.30
CA ASN A 100 0.42 -9.71 11.49
C ASN A 100 0.05 -9.03 12.80
N CYS A 101 -0.80 -8.01 12.74
CA CYS A 101 -1.23 -7.27 13.93
C CYS A 101 -2.68 -6.80 13.73
N ALA A 102 -3.50 -6.87 14.79
CA ALA A 102 -4.90 -6.43 14.78
C ALA A 102 -5.72 -6.98 13.59
N GLY A 103 -5.51 -8.25 13.23
CA GLY A 103 -6.20 -8.87 12.08
C GLY A 103 -5.75 -8.39 10.70
N ARG A 104 -4.72 -7.54 10.62
CA ARG A 104 -4.17 -6.95 9.40
C ARG A 104 -2.79 -7.51 9.09
N ALA A 105 -2.46 -7.52 7.81
CA ALA A 105 -1.15 -7.90 7.30
C ALA A 105 -0.33 -6.66 6.95
N PHE A 106 0.94 -6.68 7.35
CA PHE A 106 1.88 -5.59 7.10
C PHE A 106 3.15 -6.11 6.45
N LEU A 107 3.68 -5.31 5.53
CA LEU A 107 4.99 -5.47 4.92
C LEU A 107 5.81 -4.20 5.21
N MET A 108 6.97 -4.34 5.83
CA MET A 108 7.80 -3.22 6.27
C MET A 108 9.17 -3.30 5.62
N GLN A 109 9.60 -2.22 4.98
CA GLN A 109 10.93 -2.15 4.40
C GLN A 109 11.95 -1.95 5.52
N LYS A 110 12.98 -2.80 5.57
CA LYS A 110 14.13 -2.62 6.46
C LYS A 110 14.92 -1.44 5.93
N GLY A 111 15.12 -0.43 6.76
CA GLY A 111 16.01 0.70 6.47
C GLY A 111 17.05 0.84 7.57
N GLU A 112 18.14 1.51 7.25
CA GLU A 112 19.12 1.98 8.23
C GLU A 112 18.77 3.41 8.67
N PRO A 113 19.06 3.79 9.93
CA PRO A 113 19.11 5.19 10.31
C PRO A 113 20.06 5.90 9.33
N ASP A 114 19.61 7.00 8.71
CA ASP A 114 20.37 7.82 7.75
C ASP A 114 20.41 7.35 6.29
N GLN A 115 19.78 6.22 5.94
CA GLN A 115 19.61 5.87 4.53
C GLN A 115 18.42 6.62 3.92
N ALA A 116 18.62 7.23 2.74
CA ALA A 116 17.53 7.82 1.97
C ALA A 116 16.46 6.76 1.64
N PRO A 117 15.16 7.09 1.70
CA PRO A 117 14.09 6.15 1.36
C PRO A 117 14.21 5.59 -0.06
N ASP A 118 14.13 4.27 -0.19
CA ASP A 118 14.00 3.60 -1.49
C ASP A 118 12.53 3.55 -1.90
N TRP A 119 12.06 4.67 -2.46
CA TRP A 119 10.67 4.83 -2.92
C TRP A 119 10.28 3.80 -3.99
N PHE A 120 11.20 3.46 -4.90
CA PHE A 120 10.95 2.45 -5.93
C PHE A 120 10.80 1.07 -5.31
N GLY A 121 11.68 0.70 -4.38
CA GLY A 121 11.57 -0.53 -3.62
C GLY A 121 10.25 -0.60 -2.87
N LEU A 122 9.82 0.48 -2.23
CA LEU A 122 8.56 0.54 -1.48
C LEU A 122 7.34 0.26 -2.38
N VAL A 123 7.25 0.97 -3.51
CA VAL A 123 6.16 0.79 -4.48
C VAL A 123 6.21 -0.60 -5.13
N ARG A 124 7.39 -1.08 -5.51
CA ARG A 124 7.56 -2.43 -6.06
C ARG A 124 7.15 -3.49 -5.06
N GLY A 125 7.56 -3.37 -3.80
CA GLY A 125 7.16 -4.30 -2.73
C GLY A 125 5.64 -4.37 -2.53
N ALA A 126 4.96 -3.23 -2.62
CA ALA A 126 3.49 -3.18 -2.57
C ALA A 126 2.85 -3.92 -3.77
N ILE A 127 3.32 -3.65 -4.99
CA ILE A 127 2.80 -4.28 -6.21
C ILE A 127 3.13 -5.76 -6.25
N ASP A 128 4.33 -6.17 -5.84
CA ASP A 128 4.77 -7.57 -5.81
C ASP A 128 3.96 -8.36 -4.77
N ALA A 129 3.68 -7.75 -3.60
CA ALA A 129 2.82 -8.35 -2.60
C ALA A 129 1.39 -8.59 -3.14
N LEU A 130 0.82 -7.57 -3.79
CA LEU A 130 -0.49 -7.70 -4.41
C LEU A 130 -0.50 -8.72 -5.55
N THR A 131 0.52 -8.74 -6.40
CA THR A 131 0.66 -9.71 -7.50
C THR A 131 0.83 -11.14 -6.96
N THR A 132 1.50 -11.31 -5.83
CA THR A 132 1.63 -12.62 -5.16
C THR A 132 0.28 -13.11 -4.65
N LEU A 133 -0.53 -12.22 -4.06
CA LEU A 133 -1.85 -12.56 -3.52
C LEU A 133 -2.91 -12.68 -4.63
N ARG A 134 -2.70 -11.98 -5.74
CA ARG A 134 -3.58 -11.92 -6.92
C ARG A 134 -2.79 -12.15 -8.21
N PRO A 135 -2.31 -13.39 -8.44
CA PRO A 135 -1.55 -13.73 -9.63
C PRO A 135 -2.37 -13.66 -10.92
N ASP A 136 -3.71 -13.59 -10.81
CA ASP A 136 -4.66 -13.41 -11.90
C ASP A 136 -4.76 -11.95 -12.39
N ALA A 137 -4.21 -10.99 -11.65
CA ALA A 137 -4.26 -9.58 -12.01
C ALA A 137 -3.38 -9.29 -13.24
N GLY A 138 -3.99 -8.76 -14.30
CA GLY A 138 -3.27 -8.29 -15.48
C GLY A 138 -2.46 -7.01 -15.23
N ASP A 139 -1.69 -6.57 -16.23
CA ASP A 139 -0.86 -5.36 -16.13
C ASP A 139 -1.67 -4.05 -16.19
N ASP A 140 -2.91 -4.11 -16.68
CA ASP A 140 -3.79 -2.96 -16.88
C ASP A 140 -4.90 -2.90 -15.82
N GLY A 141 -5.48 -1.72 -15.61
CA GLY A 141 -6.58 -1.50 -14.66
C GLY A 141 -6.13 -1.23 -13.22
N TRP A 142 -4.82 -1.12 -12.99
CA TRP A 142 -4.28 -0.67 -11.71
C TRP A 142 -4.54 0.81 -11.52
N LYS A 143 -4.75 1.20 -10.28
CA LYS A 143 -4.98 2.59 -9.92
C LYS A 143 -4.42 2.91 -8.56
N VAL A 144 -4.06 4.17 -8.37
CA VAL A 144 -3.50 4.70 -7.13
C VAL A 144 -4.25 5.95 -6.72
N ARG A 145 -4.37 6.21 -5.42
CA ARG A 145 -4.82 7.49 -4.89
C ARG A 145 -4.05 7.87 -3.63
N VAL A 146 -4.14 9.14 -3.25
CA VAL A 146 -3.76 9.58 -1.90
C VAL A 146 -5.01 9.59 -1.03
N ASP A 147 -4.92 8.95 0.13
CA ASP A 147 -5.96 8.97 1.16
C ASP A 147 -5.49 9.80 2.36
N ARG A 148 -6.19 10.90 2.60
CA ARG A 148 -5.93 11.81 3.72
C ARG A 148 -6.97 11.69 4.83
N ALA A 149 -8.09 11.04 4.57
CA ALA A 149 -9.19 10.87 5.52
C ALA A 149 -8.95 9.65 6.44
N ILE A 150 -7.69 9.34 6.71
CA ILE A 150 -7.33 8.24 7.60
C ILE A 150 -7.71 8.69 9.01
N ASP A 151 -8.67 7.98 9.59
CA ASP A 151 -9.04 8.08 11.00
C ASP A 151 -8.72 6.72 11.63
N ARG A 152 -7.78 6.71 12.57
CA ARG A 152 -7.38 5.53 13.33
C ARG A 152 -7.99 5.52 14.73
N GLY A 153 -8.91 6.45 15.03
CA GLY A 153 -9.50 6.79 16.32
C GLY A 153 -9.36 5.75 17.42
N ASP A 154 -8.84 6.19 18.58
CA ASP A 154 -8.70 5.49 19.86
C ASP A 154 -8.92 3.96 19.79
N GLN A 155 -7.96 3.24 19.18
CA GLN A 155 -7.83 1.79 19.31
C GLN A 155 -7.10 1.42 20.59
#